data_AF-A0A944C6C4-F1
#
_entry.id   AF-A0A944C6C4-F1
#
_cell.length_a   1.000
_cell.length_b   1.000
_cell.length_c   1.000
_cell.angle_alpha   90.00
_cell.angle_beta   90.00
_cell.angle_gamma   90.00
#
_symmetry.space_group_name_H-M   'P 1'
#
loop_
_entity.id
_entity.type
_entity.pdbx_description
1 polymer ?
#
loop_
_entity_poly.entity_id
_entity_poly.type
_entity_poly.pdbx_seq_one_letter_code
_entity_poly.pdbx_strand_id
1 'polypeptide(L)'
;MTYSHEVETMCPVKQGVAHGAAPIPEEAKWVKAKEIKDISGFTHGIGWCAPQQGTCKLSLNVKEGIIQEALVETIGCSGMTHSAAMAAEILPGRTILEALNTDLVCDAINTAMRELFLQIVYGRSQSAFSEDGLAIGAGLEDLGKGLRSQVGTMYGTLKKGPRYLEMTDGYVT
;
A
#
# COMPACT_ATOMS: atom_id res chain seq x y z
N MET A 1 2.03 52.37 14.46
CA MET A 1 3.34 51.69 14.57
C MET A 1 4.27 52.33 13.56
N THR A 2 5.42 52.83 13.99
CA THR A 2 6.46 53.31 13.09
C THR A 2 7.38 52.14 12.81
N TYR A 3 7.42 51.65 11.57
CA TYR A 3 8.30 50.55 11.19
C TYR A 3 9.75 51.06 11.07
N SER A 4 10.75 50.18 11.26
CA SER A 4 12.15 50.57 11.05
C SER A 4 12.43 50.72 9.55
N HIS A 5 13.46 51.51 9.21
CA HIS A 5 13.85 51.72 7.81
C HIS A 5 14.10 50.40 7.08
N GLU A 6 14.69 49.41 7.76
CA GLU A 6 14.96 48.08 7.21
C GLU A 6 13.68 47.33 6.86
N VAL A 7 12.61 47.52 7.64
CA VAL A 7 11.29 46.91 7.38
C VAL A 7 10.58 47.63 6.23
N GLU A 8 10.71 48.96 6.13
CA GLU A 8 10.18 49.74 5.01
C GLU A 8 10.86 49.43 3.68
N THR A 9 12.13 48.99 3.70
CA THR A 9 12.89 48.59 2.50
C THR A 9 12.80 47.10 2.17
N MET A 10 12.07 46.30 2.95
CA MET A 10 11.84 44.90 2.61
C MET A 10 11.04 44.80 1.32
N CYS A 11 11.67 44.31 0.26
CA CYS A 11 10.97 43.94 -0.97
C CYS A 11 10.22 42.62 -0.72
N PRO A 12 8.89 42.55 -0.95
CA PRO A 12 8.18 41.29 -0.91
C PRO A 12 8.75 40.34 -1.96
N VAL A 13 9.41 39.26 -1.52
CA VAL A 13 9.78 38.16 -2.41
C VAL A 13 8.50 37.42 -2.77
N LYS A 14 7.81 37.89 -3.82
CA LYS A 14 6.63 37.22 -4.36
C LYS A 14 7.09 35.89 -4.95
N GLN A 15 6.59 34.77 -4.45
CA GLN A 15 6.79 33.46 -5.07
C GLN A 15 6.37 33.57 -6.55
N GLY A 16 7.33 33.50 -7.47
CA GLY A 16 7.12 33.85 -8.88
C GLY A 16 6.16 32.91 -9.63
N VAL A 17 5.96 31.69 -9.11
CA VAL A 17 5.05 30.71 -9.72
C VAL A 17 4.35 29.91 -8.61
N ALA A 18 3.02 29.86 -8.63
CA ALA A 18 2.23 28.97 -7.79
C ALA A 18 2.25 27.56 -8.40
N HIS A 19 3.23 26.74 -8.04
CA HIS A 19 3.48 25.44 -8.67
C HIS A 19 2.38 24.39 -8.41
N GLY A 20 1.49 24.64 -7.46
CA GLY A 20 0.43 23.70 -7.04
C GLY A 20 1.03 22.42 -6.42
N ALA A 21 0.29 21.32 -6.49
CA ALA A 21 0.83 20.01 -6.14
C ALA A 21 1.97 19.62 -7.09
N ALA A 22 3.02 18.99 -6.55
CA ALA A 22 4.04 18.37 -7.36
C ALA A 22 3.42 17.21 -8.17
N PRO A 23 3.71 17.10 -9.48
CA PRO A 23 3.19 16.00 -10.27
C PRO A 23 3.80 14.68 -9.81
N ILE A 24 2.99 13.63 -9.72
CA ILE A 24 3.38 12.27 -9.38
C ILE A 24 3.11 11.33 -10.57
N PRO A 25 3.92 10.28 -10.77
CA PRO A 25 3.72 9.34 -11.87
C PRO A 25 2.64 8.32 -11.52
N GLU A 26 1.62 8.24 -12.36
CA GLU A 26 0.51 7.29 -12.23
C GLU A 26 0.04 6.86 -13.63
N GLU A 27 -0.02 5.56 -13.89
CA GLU A 27 -0.55 4.98 -15.14
C GLU A 27 -0.01 5.63 -16.43
N ALA A 28 1.32 5.80 -16.50
CA ALA A 28 2.06 6.47 -17.58
C ALA A 28 1.76 7.98 -17.75
N LYS A 29 1.13 8.61 -16.75
CA LYS A 29 0.81 10.04 -16.72
C LYS A 29 1.52 10.74 -15.56
N TRP A 30 1.74 12.04 -15.70
CA TRP A 30 2.21 12.91 -14.61
C TRP A 30 1.02 13.71 -14.08
N VAL A 31 0.46 13.25 -12.96
CA VAL A 31 -0.78 13.77 -12.39
C VAL A 31 -0.46 14.73 -11.25
N LYS A 32 -1.07 15.92 -11.25
CA LYS A 32 -1.01 16.85 -10.12
C LYS A 32 -2.16 16.54 -9.15
N ALA A 33 -2.00 15.48 -8.38
CA ALA A 33 -3.05 15.01 -7.47
C ALA A 33 -3.39 16.06 -6.40
N LYS A 34 -4.69 16.39 -6.29
CA LYS A 34 -5.24 17.31 -5.30
C LYS A 34 -6.44 16.71 -4.57
N GLU A 35 -7.22 15.91 -5.28
CA GLU A 35 -8.40 15.23 -4.78
C GLU A 35 -8.18 13.72 -4.78
N ILE A 36 -8.93 12.99 -3.96
CA ILE A 36 -8.79 11.53 -3.85
C ILE A 36 -8.99 10.85 -5.21
N LYS A 37 -9.93 11.36 -6.01
CA LYS A 37 -10.24 10.83 -7.35
C LYS A 37 -9.08 10.94 -8.34
N ASP A 38 -8.10 11.78 -8.06
CA ASP A 38 -6.93 11.95 -8.92
C ASP A 38 -5.93 10.79 -8.77
N ILE A 39 -6.09 9.94 -7.75
CA ILE A 39 -5.15 8.88 -7.42
C ILE A 39 -5.53 7.57 -8.10
N SER A 40 -4.65 7.04 -8.93
CA SER A 40 -4.74 5.68 -9.47
C SER A 40 -3.40 4.95 -9.36
N GLY A 41 -3.45 3.65 -9.10
CA GLY A 41 -2.25 2.84 -9.06
C GLY A 41 -2.41 1.49 -8.38
N PHE A 42 -1.54 0.58 -8.77
CA PHE A 42 -1.31 -0.68 -8.09
C PHE A 42 -0.09 -0.58 -7.18
N THR A 43 -0.26 -0.82 -5.89
CA THR A 43 0.85 -0.77 -4.92
C THR A 43 0.55 -1.65 -3.71
N HIS A 44 1.55 -1.83 -2.86
CA HIS A 44 1.42 -2.62 -1.65
C HIS A 44 2.09 -1.94 -0.45
N GLY A 45 1.59 -2.25 0.74
CA GLY A 45 2.20 -1.91 2.01
C GLY A 45 2.41 -3.17 2.84
N ILE A 46 3.45 -3.16 3.66
CA ILE A 46 3.75 -4.24 4.59
C ILE A 46 3.61 -3.68 6.00
N GLY A 47 2.91 -4.41 6.86
CA GLY A 47 2.75 -4.07 8.25
C GLY A 47 2.87 -5.27 9.15
N TRP A 48 2.98 -5.03 10.45
CA TRP A 48 3.19 -6.06 11.46
C TRP A 48 2.39 -5.74 12.70
N CYS A 49 1.94 -6.78 13.42
CA CYS A 49 1.37 -6.57 14.76
C CYS A 49 2.48 -6.14 15.72
N ALA A 50 2.18 -5.48 16.84
CA ALA A 50 3.08 -5.50 18.00
C ALA A 50 3.03 -6.89 18.68
N PRO A 51 4.16 -7.52 19.08
CA PRO A 51 5.57 -7.15 18.97
C PRO A 51 6.30 -7.80 17.77
N GLN A 52 5.75 -7.63 16.57
CA GLN A 52 6.22 -8.17 15.28
C GLN A 52 6.10 -9.69 15.14
N GLN A 53 5.14 -10.30 15.83
CA GLN A 53 4.89 -11.76 15.77
C GLN A 53 4.16 -12.20 14.50
N GLY A 54 3.53 -11.27 13.79
CA GLY A 54 2.87 -11.54 12.54
C GLY A 54 2.96 -10.34 11.62
N THR A 55 2.81 -10.59 10.32
CA THR A 55 2.98 -9.62 9.25
C THR A 55 1.84 -9.73 8.24
N CYS A 56 1.53 -8.61 7.60
CA CYS A 56 0.55 -8.48 6.54
C CYS A 56 1.17 -7.73 5.37
N LYS A 57 1.07 -8.28 4.17
CA LYS A 57 1.21 -7.52 2.92
C LYS A 57 -0.18 -7.22 2.39
N LEU A 58 -0.54 -5.95 2.37
CA LEU A 58 -1.78 -5.45 1.77
C LEU A 58 -1.42 -4.90 0.39
N SER A 59 -2.06 -5.41 -0.67
CA SER A 59 -1.90 -4.89 -2.03
C SER A 59 -3.24 -4.38 -2.54
N LEU A 60 -3.27 -3.17 -3.07
CA LEU A 60 -4.49 -2.54 -3.58
C LEU A 60 -4.32 -2.16 -5.05
N ASN A 61 -5.37 -2.39 -5.84
CA ASN A 61 -5.54 -1.80 -7.17
C ASN A 61 -6.54 -0.65 -7.04
N VAL A 62 -6.07 0.59 -7.18
CA VAL A 62 -6.89 1.80 -7.03
C VAL A 62 -7.07 2.44 -8.39
N LYS A 63 -8.33 2.76 -8.72
CA LYS A 63 -8.70 3.49 -9.94
C LYS A 63 -9.57 4.67 -9.55
N GLU A 64 -9.18 5.86 -9.97
CA GLU A 64 -9.92 7.11 -9.72
C GLU A 64 -10.27 7.29 -8.24
N GLY A 65 -9.31 7.00 -7.37
CA GLY A 65 -9.43 7.09 -5.91
C GLY A 65 -10.19 5.95 -5.24
N ILE A 66 -10.78 5.03 -6.01
CA ILE A 66 -11.59 3.91 -5.51
C ILE A 66 -10.79 2.61 -5.58
N ILE A 67 -10.80 1.87 -4.47
CA ILE A 67 -10.22 0.54 -4.38
C ILE A 67 -11.07 -0.43 -5.20
N GLN A 68 -10.50 -0.95 -6.29
CA GLN A 68 -11.15 -1.95 -7.13
C GLN A 68 -10.87 -3.36 -6.61
N GLU A 69 -9.65 -3.58 -6.10
CA GLU A 69 -9.21 -4.89 -5.62
C GLU A 69 -8.34 -4.75 -4.37
N ALA A 70 -8.49 -5.70 -3.45
CA ALA A 70 -7.66 -5.80 -2.26
C ALA A 70 -7.17 -7.24 -2.08
N LEU A 71 -5.85 -7.41 -2.02
CA LEU A 71 -5.21 -8.64 -1.60
C LEU A 71 -4.61 -8.45 -0.21
N VAL A 72 -4.96 -9.36 0.70
CA VAL A 72 -4.46 -9.35 2.06
C VAL A 72 -3.72 -10.66 2.30
N GLU A 73 -2.39 -10.59 2.40
CA GLU A 73 -1.53 -11.75 2.61
C GLU A 73 -0.96 -11.68 4.02
N THR A 74 -1.32 -12.65 4.86
CA THR A 74 -0.99 -12.60 6.29
C THR A 74 -0.27 -13.83 6.78
N ILE A 75 0.70 -13.63 7.67
CA ILE A 75 1.37 -14.67 8.44
C ILE A 75 1.23 -14.28 9.91
N GLY A 76 0.48 -15.07 10.69
CA GLY A 76 0.22 -14.74 12.10
C GLY A 76 -0.81 -15.67 12.75
N CYS A 77 -1.44 -15.17 13.81
CA CYS A 77 -2.49 -15.91 14.54
C CYS A 77 -3.77 -16.09 13.71
N SER A 78 -4.65 -16.99 14.13
CA SER A 78 -5.95 -17.21 13.47
C SER A 78 -6.81 -15.94 13.42
N GLY A 79 -6.71 -15.07 14.42
CA GLY A 79 -7.36 -13.75 14.41
C GLY A 79 -6.95 -12.92 13.20
N MET A 80 -5.67 -12.95 12.83
CA MET A 80 -5.16 -12.25 11.64
C MET A 80 -5.77 -12.80 10.36
N THR A 81 -5.92 -14.12 10.23
CA THR A 81 -6.57 -14.72 9.04
C THR A 81 -8.04 -14.34 8.91
N HIS A 82 -8.78 -14.23 10.02
CA HIS A 82 -10.17 -13.77 10.00
C HIS A 82 -10.26 -12.27 9.67
N SER A 83 -9.38 -11.44 10.24
CA SER A 83 -9.29 -10.01 9.90
C SER A 83 -8.92 -9.80 8.44
N ALA A 84 -8.06 -10.64 7.86
CA ALA A 84 -7.70 -10.56 6.45
C ALA A 84 -8.89 -10.82 5.53
N ALA A 85 -9.72 -11.83 5.85
CA ALA A 85 -10.94 -12.11 5.11
C ALA A 85 -11.94 -10.93 5.19
N MET A 86 -12.14 -10.38 6.38
CA MET A 86 -12.98 -9.19 6.57
C MET A 86 -12.44 -7.97 5.81
N ALA A 87 -11.13 -7.70 5.87
CA ALA A 87 -10.51 -6.60 5.15
C ALA A 87 -10.67 -6.74 3.62
N ALA A 88 -10.46 -7.94 3.08
CA ALA A 88 -10.65 -8.22 1.66
C ALA A 88 -12.11 -8.02 1.20
N GLU A 89 -13.08 -8.19 2.09
CA GLU A 89 -14.50 -7.95 1.82
C GLU A 89 -14.87 -6.46 1.88
N ILE A 90 -14.38 -5.73 2.88
CA ILE A 90 -14.86 -4.36 3.15
C ILE A 90 -14.09 -3.25 2.43
N LEU A 91 -12.85 -3.51 1.99
CA LEU A 91 -12.00 -2.51 1.35
C LEU A 91 -12.43 -2.18 -0.09
N PRO A 92 -12.81 -3.14 -0.96
CA PRO A 92 -13.28 -2.83 -2.29
C PRO A 92 -14.49 -1.88 -2.28
N GLY A 93 -14.51 -0.93 -3.22
CA GLY A 93 -15.55 0.09 -3.33
C GLY A 93 -15.37 1.30 -2.40
N ARG A 94 -14.41 1.26 -1.47
CA ARG A 94 -14.04 2.43 -0.66
C ARG A 94 -12.99 3.28 -1.35
N THR A 95 -12.94 4.54 -0.96
CA THR A 95 -11.80 5.40 -1.23
C THR A 95 -10.59 5.01 -0.39
N ILE A 96 -9.39 5.38 -0.83
CA ILE A 96 -8.16 5.19 -0.03
C ILE A 96 -8.21 5.87 1.34
N LEU A 97 -8.93 7.00 1.45
CA LEU A 97 -9.06 7.74 2.72
C LEU A 97 -10.05 7.05 3.66
N GLU A 98 -11.17 6.53 3.14
CA GLU A 98 -12.10 5.72 3.93
C GLU A 98 -11.42 4.44 4.43
N ALA A 99 -10.65 3.77 3.58
CA ALA A 99 -9.88 2.59 3.95
C ALA A 99 -8.87 2.88 5.07
N LEU A 100 -8.14 4.01 4.99
CA LEU A 100 -7.19 4.43 6.03
C LEU A 100 -7.86 4.69 7.39
N ASN A 101 -9.14 5.09 7.39
CA ASN A 101 -9.92 5.37 8.60
C ASN A 101 -10.84 4.21 9.01
N THR A 102 -10.76 3.07 8.33
CA THR A 102 -11.52 1.87 8.68
C THR A 102 -10.73 1.06 9.71
N ASP A 103 -11.37 0.62 10.79
CA ASP A 103 -10.75 -0.33 11.71
C ASP A 103 -10.75 -1.73 11.08
N LEU A 104 -9.57 -2.20 10.67
CA LEU A 104 -9.38 -3.53 10.07
C LEU A 104 -9.14 -4.63 11.11
N VAL A 105 -9.37 -4.34 12.41
CA VAL A 105 -9.25 -5.23 13.59
C VAL A 105 -7.82 -5.71 13.87
N CYS A 106 -7.02 -6.00 12.84
CA CYS A 106 -5.65 -6.43 12.95
C CYS A 106 -4.68 -5.27 12.74
N ASP A 107 -3.84 -5.03 13.75
CA ASP A 107 -2.81 -3.99 13.73
C ASP A 107 -1.82 -4.13 12.55
N ALA A 108 -1.50 -5.37 12.14
CA ALA A 108 -0.67 -5.60 10.97
C ALA A 108 -1.29 -5.05 9.67
N ILE A 109 -2.61 -5.21 9.51
CA ILE A 109 -3.33 -4.73 8.32
C ILE A 109 -3.47 -3.21 8.38
N ASN A 110 -3.82 -2.64 9.54
CA ASN A 110 -3.88 -1.19 9.75
C ASN A 110 -2.51 -0.53 9.45
N THR A 111 -1.42 -1.14 9.94
CA THR A 111 -0.07 -0.68 9.63
C THR A 111 0.24 -0.82 8.14
N ALA A 112 -0.10 -1.95 7.50
CA ALA A 112 0.10 -2.13 6.07
C ALA A 112 -0.67 -1.08 5.25
N MET A 113 -1.90 -0.74 5.63
CA MET A 113 -2.71 0.31 4.99
C MET A 113 -2.06 1.68 5.12
N ARG A 114 -1.49 2.02 6.28
CA ARG A 114 -0.73 3.26 6.48
C ARG A 114 0.49 3.33 5.56
N GLU A 115 1.30 2.28 5.50
CA GLU A 115 2.50 2.26 4.66
C GLU A 115 2.13 2.28 3.16
N LEU A 116 1.07 1.59 2.77
CA LEU A 116 0.52 1.63 1.41
C LEU A 116 0.07 3.05 1.05
N PHE A 117 -0.66 3.72 1.95
CA PHE A 117 -1.11 5.08 1.74
C PHE A 117 0.05 6.03 1.48
N LEU A 118 1.17 5.88 2.22
CA LEU A 118 2.39 6.65 1.94
C LEU A 118 2.93 6.38 0.53
N GLN A 119 2.94 5.14 0.06
CA GLN A 119 3.39 4.85 -1.30
C GLN A 119 2.51 5.55 -2.34
N ILE A 120 1.19 5.42 -2.22
CA ILE A 120 0.27 5.89 -3.25
C ILE A 120 0.25 7.42 -3.36
N VAL A 121 0.28 8.15 -2.24
CA VAL A 121 0.30 9.63 -2.26
C VAL A 121 1.61 10.21 -2.77
N TYR A 122 2.70 9.43 -2.78
CA TYR A 122 3.97 9.81 -3.38
C TYR A 122 4.13 9.29 -4.82
N GLY A 123 3.07 8.75 -5.44
CA GLY A 123 3.11 8.17 -6.79
C GLY A 123 4.00 6.93 -6.90
N ARG A 124 4.24 6.23 -5.80
CA ARG A 124 5.03 4.99 -5.79
C ARG A 124 4.09 3.81 -6.06
N SER A 125 3.74 3.68 -7.33
CA SER A 125 2.97 2.56 -7.85
C SER A 125 3.84 1.66 -8.72
N GLN A 126 3.66 0.35 -8.61
CA GLN A 126 4.32 -0.60 -9.52
C GLN A 126 3.84 -0.42 -10.96
N SER A 127 2.60 0.07 -11.15
CA SER A 127 2.01 0.36 -12.44
C SER A 127 2.16 1.83 -12.87
N ALA A 128 3.04 2.60 -12.20
CA ALA A 128 3.19 4.04 -12.45
C ALA A 128 3.55 4.37 -13.91
N PHE A 129 4.22 3.46 -14.62
CA PHE A 129 4.65 3.65 -16.00
C PHE A 129 3.90 2.74 -17.01
N SER A 130 2.85 2.07 -16.56
CA SER A 130 1.99 1.23 -17.41
C SER A 130 0.79 2.05 -17.87
N GLU A 131 0.55 2.14 -19.17
CA GLU A 131 -0.65 2.81 -19.71
C GLU A 131 -1.92 2.13 -19.18
N ASP A 132 -2.85 2.93 -18.65
CA ASP A 132 -4.06 2.48 -17.93
C ASP A 132 -3.82 1.56 -16.71
N GLY A 133 -2.57 1.48 -16.25
CA GLY A 133 -2.15 0.68 -15.11
C GLY A 133 -2.34 -0.82 -15.32
N LEU A 134 -2.58 -1.55 -14.23
CA LEU A 134 -2.98 -2.96 -14.32
C LEU A 134 -4.50 -3.08 -14.44
N ALA A 135 -4.96 -4.05 -15.25
CA ALA A 135 -6.37 -4.35 -15.40
C ALA A 135 -6.96 -4.92 -14.11
N ILE A 136 -8.23 -4.63 -13.84
CA ILE A 136 -8.97 -5.23 -12.73
C ILE A 136 -9.04 -6.75 -12.97
N GLY A 137 -8.69 -7.55 -11.98
CA GLY A 137 -8.64 -9.00 -12.10
C GLY A 137 -7.33 -9.54 -12.68
N ALA A 138 -6.41 -8.67 -13.12
CA ALA A 138 -5.03 -9.07 -13.43
C ALA A 138 -4.32 -9.62 -12.18
N GLY A 139 -4.89 -9.33 -11.01
CA GLY A 139 -4.78 -10.14 -9.82
C GLY A 139 -3.33 -10.44 -9.47
N LEU A 140 -2.69 -9.50 -8.77
CA LEU A 140 -1.56 -9.82 -7.90
C LEU A 140 -0.26 -10.09 -8.66
N GLU A 141 0.02 -9.28 -9.67
CA GLU A 141 1.10 -9.46 -10.64
C GLU A 141 2.53 -9.25 -10.09
N ASP A 142 2.71 -9.18 -8.77
CA ASP A 142 4.03 -9.27 -8.13
C ASP A 142 4.64 -10.68 -8.31
N LEU A 143 3.81 -11.70 -8.61
CA LEU A 143 4.21 -13.11 -8.79
C LEU A 143 3.86 -13.69 -10.18
N GLY A 144 3.15 -12.93 -11.02
CA GLY A 144 2.71 -13.30 -12.36
C GLY A 144 1.51 -14.27 -12.42
N LYS A 145 0.75 -14.23 -13.54
CA LYS A 145 -0.31 -15.20 -13.91
C LYS A 145 -1.39 -15.48 -12.85
N GLY A 146 -1.81 -14.48 -12.07
CA GLY A 146 -2.84 -14.68 -11.04
C GLY A 146 -2.38 -15.50 -9.83
N LEU A 147 -1.07 -15.64 -9.64
CA LEU A 147 -0.48 -16.35 -8.51
C LEU A 147 -0.51 -15.49 -7.24
N ARG A 148 -0.59 -16.15 -6.09
CA ARG A 148 -0.56 -15.54 -4.74
C ARG A 148 0.74 -15.90 -4.04
N SER A 149 1.12 -15.13 -3.01
CA SER A 149 2.32 -15.47 -2.25
C SER A 149 2.22 -16.87 -1.67
N GLN A 150 3.31 -17.60 -1.78
CA GLN A 150 3.47 -18.86 -1.08
C GLN A 150 3.88 -18.58 0.36
N VAL A 151 3.24 -19.25 1.31
CA VAL A 151 3.61 -19.18 2.73
C VAL A 151 4.18 -20.54 3.12
N GLY A 152 5.45 -20.60 3.51
CA GLY A 152 6.10 -21.80 4.03
C GLY A 152 6.22 -21.76 5.54
N THR A 153 5.88 -22.85 6.24
CA THR A 153 6.10 -22.99 7.68
C THR A 153 6.98 -24.21 7.93
N MET A 154 8.13 -24.04 8.55
CA MET A 154 9.06 -25.13 8.83
C MET A 154 9.30 -25.23 10.33
N TYR A 155 9.01 -26.40 10.90
CA TYR A 155 9.36 -26.71 12.28
C TYR A 155 10.44 -27.78 12.35
N GLY A 156 11.41 -27.61 13.24
CA GLY A 156 12.49 -28.56 13.45
C GLY A 156 12.88 -28.69 14.92
N THR A 157 13.39 -29.85 15.29
CA THR A 157 13.92 -30.09 16.65
C THR A 157 15.23 -30.85 16.58
N LEU A 158 16.09 -30.69 17.59
CA LEU A 158 17.34 -31.45 17.68
C LEU A 158 17.13 -32.98 17.67
N LYS A 159 16.03 -33.46 18.27
CA LYS A 159 15.73 -34.89 18.36
C LYS A 159 15.24 -35.51 17.05
N LYS A 160 14.54 -34.73 16.21
CA LYS A 160 13.81 -35.27 15.05
C LYS A 160 14.15 -34.60 13.73
N GLY A 161 15.04 -33.61 13.72
CA GLY A 161 15.34 -32.81 12.54
C GLY A 161 14.16 -31.93 12.10
N PRO A 162 14.27 -31.30 10.91
CA PRO A 162 13.23 -30.48 10.29
C PRO A 162 12.08 -31.33 9.69
N ARG A 163 10.88 -30.76 9.64
CA ARG A 163 9.69 -31.38 9.03
C ARG A 163 9.52 -30.94 7.58
N TYR A 164 10.19 -31.64 6.66
CA TYR A 164 10.16 -31.30 5.23
C TYR A 164 8.78 -31.41 4.56
N LEU A 165 7.82 -32.12 5.15
CA LEU A 165 6.46 -32.24 4.62
C LEU A 165 5.59 -30.98 4.84
N GLU A 166 6.07 -29.98 5.59
CA GLU A 166 5.37 -28.69 5.79
C GLU A 166 5.87 -27.61 4.79
N MET A 167 6.67 -28.00 3.79
CA MET A 167 7.22 -27.11 2.75
C MET A 167 6.18 -26.78 1.67
N THR A 168 6.08 -25.50 1.31
CA THR A 168 5.32 -25.01 0.16
C THR A 168 6.24 -24.96 -1.06
N ASP A 169 5.78 -25.39 -2.23
CA ASP A 169 6.58 -25.64 -3.44
C ASP A 169 7.42 -24.44 -3.91
N GLY A 170 8.67 -24.38 -3.44
CA GLY A 170 9.75 -23.59 -4.02
C GLY A 170 10.86 -24.52 -4.47
N TYR A 171 11.34 -24.38 -5.71
CA TYR A 171 12.49 -25.14 -6.17
C TYR A 171 13.69 -24.89 -5.25
N VAL A 172 14.06 -25.89 -4.45
CA VAL A 172 15.34 -25.91 -3.74
C VAL A 172 16.35 -26.53 -4.69
N THR A 173 17.02 -25.71 -5.51
CA THR A 173 18.20 -26.10 -6.29
C THR A 173 19.48 -25.79 -5.54
#